data_AF-A0A0H3HPG7-F1
#
_entry.id   AF-A0A0H3HPG7-F1
#
_cell.length_a   1.000
_cell.length_b   1.000
_cell.length_c   1.000
_cell.angle_alpha   90.00
_cell.angle_beta   90.00
_cell.angle_gamma   90.00
#
_symmetry.space_group_name_H-M   'P 1'
#
loop_
_entity.id
_entity.type
_entity.pdbx_description
1 polymer ?
#
loop_
_entity_poly.entity_id
_entity_poly.type
_entity_poly.pdbx_seq_one_letter_code
_entity_poly.pdbx_strand_id
1 'polypeptide(L)' 'MTSTARFALTQQQVPEAHALITVPEAGKRLTGTIVVSITDAPFSLDNPEHVAIANRIEIRLVDQDLLPAYVDI' A
#
# COMPACT_ATOMS: atom_id res chain seq x y z
N MET A 1 8.13 11.83 -17.07
CA MET A 1 6.67 12.08 -16.93
C MET A 1 6.08 10.90 -16.17
N THR A 2 6.35 10.79 -14.87
CA THR A 2 5.77 9.72 -14.06
C THR A 2 4.56 10.33 -13.38
N SER A 3 3.39 10.14 -13.99
CA SER A 3 2.14 10.51 -13.35
C SER A 3 1.98 9.63 -12.12
N THR A 4 1.96 10.20 -10.91
CA THR A 4 1.51 9.53 -9.69
C THR A 4 0.03 9.22 -9.85
N ALA A 5 -0.27 8.14 -10.56
CA ALA A 5 -1.62 7.79 -10.87
C ALA A 5 -2.29 7.25 -9.59
N ARG A 6 -3.48 7.79 -9.33
CA ARG A 6 -4.27 7.50 -8.14
C ARG A 6 -5.07 6.24 -8.43
N PHE A 7 -4.70 5.13 -7.81
CA PHE A 7 -5.27 3.81 -8.13
C PHE A 7 -6.05 3.21 -6.97
N ALA A 8 -7.13 2.50 -7.33
CA ALA A 8 -7.72 1.48 -6.46
C ALA A 8 -6.79 0.27 -6.50
N LEU A 9 -6.09 0.01 -5.40
CA LEU A 9 -5.37 -1.25 -5.27
C LEU A 9 -6.39 -2.34 -4.95
N THR A 10 -6.19 -3.50 -5.56
CA THR A 10 -7.02 -4.69 -5.32
C THR A 10 -6.23 -5.74 -4.56
N GLN A 11 -6.95 -6.62 -3.85
CA GLN A 11 -6.32 -7.72 -3.11
C GLN A 11 -5.52 -8.66 -4.04
N GLN A 12 -5.89 -8.75 -5.32
CA GLN A 12 -5.16 -9.51 -6.32
C GLN A 12 -3.78 -8.89 -6.62
N GLN A 13 -3.66 -7.57 -6.58
CA GLN A 13 -2.39 -6.86 -6.82
C GLN A 13 -1.51 -6.86 -5.58
N VAL A 14 -2.08 -6.83 -4.37
CA VAL A 14 -1.32 -6.82 -3.11
C VAL A 14 -1.89 -7.89 -2.17
N PRO A 15 -1.71 -9.19 -2.48
CA PRO A 15 -2.27 -10.27 -1.67
C PRO A 15 -1.68 -10.33 -0.25
N GLU A 16 -0.49 -9.75 -0.05
CA GLU A 16 0.19 -9.67 1.24
C GLU A 16 -0.45 -8.62 2.18
N ALA A 17 -1.25 -7.68 1.67
CA ALA A 17 -1.92 -6.68 2.49
C ALA A 17 -3.03 -7.31 3.32
N HIS A 18 -3.06 -7.04 4.62
CA HIS A 18 -4.14 -7.50 5.51
C HIS A 18 -5.43 -6.71 5.31
N ALA A 19 -5.32 -5.45 4.85
CA ALA A 19 -6.46 -4.68 4.37
C ALA A 19 -6.05 -3.65 3.32
N LEU A 20 -6.99 -3.33 2.43
CA LEU A 20 -6.90 -2.26 1.45
C LEU A 20 -8.09 -1.32 1.64
N ILE A 21 -7.83 -0.09 2.09
CA ILE A 21 -8.88 0.89 2.42
C ILE A 21 -8.90 1.96 1.34
N THR A 22 -9.97 1.98 0.54
CA THR A 22 -10.15 3.02 -0.47
C THR A 22 -10.47 4.36 0.18
N VAL A 23 -9.81 5.42 -0.26
CA VAL A 23 -10.00 6.79 0.23
C VAL A 23 -10.77 7.56 -0.84
N PRO A 24 -12.06 7.86 -0.65
CA PRO A 24 -12.83 8.67 -1.58
C PRO A 24 -12.54 10.17 -1.44
N GLU A 25 -12.71 10.91 -2.52
CA GLU A 25 -12.78 12.37 -2.60
C GLU A 25 -14.26 12.81 -2.56
N ALA A 26 -14.50 14.05 -2.12
CA ALA A 26 -15.82 14.67 -2.22
C ALA A 26 -16.32 14.60 -3.68
N GLY A 27 -17.44 13.93 -3.93
CA GLY A 27 -17.96 13.70 -5.28
C GLY A 27 -17.70 12.32 -5.89
N LYS A 28 -17.29 11.32 -5.08
CA LYS A 28 -17.17 9.88 -5.46
C LYS A 28 -15.97 9.51 -6.35
N ARG A 29 -15.02 10.42 -6.58
CA ARG A 29 -13.74 10.06 -7.21
C ARG A 29 -12.83 9.43 -6.16
N LEU A 30 -12.11 8.38 -6.52
CA LEU A 30 -11.13 7.77 -5.64
C LEU A 30 -9.89 8.68 -5.53
N THR A 31 -9.47 8.98 -4.30
CA THR A 31 -8.23 9.70 -4.00
C THR A 31 -7.03 8.75 -3.98
N GLY A 32 -7.19 7.56 -3.43
CA GLY A 32 -6.14 6.54 -3.36
C GLY A 32 -6.54 5.35 -2.49
N THR A 33 -5.55 4.54 -2.10
CA THR A 33 -5.75 3.36 -1.25
C THR A 33 -4.73 3.37 -0.11
N ILE A 34 -5.19 3.18 1.13
CA ILE A 34 -4.31 2.89 2.28
C ILE A 34 -4.06 1.39 2.29
N VAL A 35 -2.79 1.00 2.28
CA VAL A 35 -2.36 -0.40 2.38
C VAL A 35 -1.97 -0.69 3.82
N VAL A 36 -2.60 -1.71 4.42
CA VAL A 36 -2.43 -2.04 5.85
C VAL A 36 -1.71 -3.38 5.98
N SER A 37 -0.58 -3.40 6.68
CA SER A 37 0.19 -4.61 6.95
C SER A 37 -0.34 -5.41 8.13
N ILE A 38 -0.85 -4.76 9.18
CA ILE A 38 -1.32 -5.41 10.43
C ILE A 38 -2.69 -4.85 10.82
N THR A 39 -3.61 -5.74 11.18
CA THR A 39 -5.02 -5.40 11.52
C THR A 39 -5.45 -5.92 12.89
N ASP A 40 -4.70 -6.84 13.48
CA ASP A 40 -5.00 -7.54 14.72
C ASP A 40 -4.19 -7.05 15.94
N ALA A 41 -3.20 -6.18 15.71
CA ALA A 41 -2.40 -5.55 16.77
C ALA A 41 -1.82 -4.19 16.30
N PRO A 42 -1.34 -3.34 17.22
CA PRO A 42 -0.48 -2.22 16.86
C PRO A 42 0.78 -2.71 16.14
N PHE A 43 1.18 -2.01 15.07
CA PHE A 43 2.45 -2.28 14.40
C PHE A 43 3.63 -2.10 15.38
N SER A 44 4.65 -2.95 15.27
CA SER A 44 5.81 -2.96 16.17
C SER A 44 7.06 -3.33 15.38
N LEU A 45 8.12 -2.53 15.51
CA LEU A 45 9.43 -2.81 14.92
C LEU A 45 10.15 -3.97 15.63
N ASP A 46 9.79 -4.24 16.88
CA ASP A 46 10.35 -5.33 17.68
C ASP A 46 9.71 -6.68 17.36
N ASN A 47 8.57 -6.67 16.66
CA ASN A 47 7.96 -7.89 16.13
C ASN A 47 8.49 -8.16 14.70
N PRO A 48 9.37 -9.15 14.49
CA PRO A 48 9.93 -9.42 13.17
C PRO A 48 8.88 -9.83 12.13
N GLU A 49 7.74 -10.40 12.54
CA GLU A 49 6.67 -10.74 11.61
C GLU A 49 5.97 -9.49 11.06
N HIS A 50 5.78 -8.45 11.89
CA HIS A 50 5.18 -7.19 11.46
C HIS A 50 6.05 -6.52 10.38
N VAL A 51 7.36 -6.47 10.62
CA VAL A 51 8.34 -5.94 9.67
C VAL A 51 8.39 -6.78 8.40
N ALA A 52 8.39 -8.11 8.51
CA ALA A 52 8.43 -9.00 7.36
C ALA A 52 7.21 -8.83 6.42
N ILE A 53 6.01 -8.64 6.98
CA ILE A 53 4.80 -8.40 6.18
C ILE A 53 4.88 -7.04 5.47
N ALA A 54 5.28 -5.98 6.17
CA ALA A 54 5.48 -4.66 5.57
C ALA A 54 6.49 -4.69 4.40
N ASN A 55 7.64 -5.33 4.60
CA ASN A 55 8.66 -5.44 3.56
C ASN A 55 8.17 -6.23 2.32
N ARG A 56 7.37 -7.28 2.53
CA ARG A 56 6.78 -8.04 1.40
C ARG A 56 5.80 -7.20 0.59
N ILE A 57 5.00 -6.37 1.26
CA ILE A 57 4.11 -5.41 0.59
C ILE A 57 4.93 -4.39 -0.22
N GLU A 58 6.02 -3.85 0.34
CA GLU A 58 6.90 -2.91 -0.37
C GLU A 58 7.49 -3.52 -1.64
N ILE A 59 8.06 -4.73 -1.54
CA ILE A 59 8.57 -5.47 -2.70
C ILE A 59 7.47 -5.68 -3.74
N ARG A 60 6.27 -6.10 -3.32
CA ARG A 60 5.12 -6.32 -4.23
C ARG A 60 4.71 -5.05 -4.99
N LEU A 61 4.73 -3.90 -4.32
CA LEU A 61 4.39 -2.62 -4.94
C LEU A 61 5.48 -2.18 -5.94
N VAL A 62 6.76 -2.38 -5.61
CA VAL A 62 7.88 -2.09 -6.50
C VAL A 62 7.86 -2.99 -7.74
N ASP A 63 7.60 -4.29 -7.59
CA ASP A 63 7.50 -5.26 -8.69
C ASP A 63 6.43 -4.91 -9.74
N GLN A 64 5.49 -4.03 -9.38
CA GLN A 64 4.40 -3.56 -10.24
C GLN A 64 4.53 -2.09 -10.64
N ASP A 65 5.67 -1.45 -10.37
CA ASP A 65 5.91 -0.02 -10.58
C ASP A 65 4.89 0.89 -9.85
N LEU A 66 4.36 0.43 -8.71
CA LEU A 66 3.33 1.13 -7.92
C LEU A 66 3.91 1.97 -6.76
N LEU A 67 5.21 1.86 -6.49
CA LEU A 67 5.89 2.63 -5.45
C LEU A 67 6.95 3.55 -6.06
N PRO A 68 6.70 4.87 -6.16
CA PRO A 68 7.66 5.81 -6.72
C PRO A 68 8.88 5.99 -5.81
N ALA A 69 10.04 6.31 -6.41
CA ALA A 69 11.20 6.70 -5.63
C ALA A 69 11.01 8.10 -5.01
N TYR A 70 11.67 8.37 -3.89
CA TYR A 70 11.55 9.66 -3.20
C TYR A 70 11.88 10.88 -4.06
N VAL A 71 12.79 10.74 -5.03
CA VAL A 71 13.21 11.85 -5.93
C VAL A 71 12.17 12.20 -6.99
N ASP A 72 11.16 11.33 -7.18
CA ASP A 72 10.14 11.45 -8.22
C ASP A 72 8.80 12.00 -7.67
N ILE A 73 8.74 12.37 -6.39
CA ILE A 73 7.53 12.84 -5.67
C ILE A 73 7.51 14.36 -5.53
#